data_AF-A0A917Q9S1-F1
#
_entry.id   AF-A0A917Q9S1-F1
#
_cell.length_a   1.000
_cell.length_b   1.000
_cell.length_c   1.000
_cell.angle_alpha   90.00
_cell.angle_beta   90.00
_cell.angle_gamma   90.00
#
_symmetry.space_group_name_H-M   'P 1'
#
loop_
_entity.id
_entity.type
_entity.pdbx_description
1 polymer ?
#
loop_
_entity_poly.entity_id
_entity_poly.type
_entity_poly.pdbx_seq_one_letter_code
_entity_poly.pdbx_strand_id
1 'polypeptide(L)' 'MAMPRYRVTFYKTVSDDTGHEHRAAQKELTVLADDETEALAEAERLYALAEGCDWRLRADAVEALET' A
#
# COMPACT_ATOMS: atom_id res chain seq x y z
N MET A 1 23.10 -1.10 11.88
CA MET A 1 21.63 -1.17 12.05
C MET A 1 21.10 -1.81 10.78
N ALA A 2 20.43 -2.95 10.89
CA ALA A 2 19.76 -3.55 9.73
C ALA A 2 18.43 -2.82 9.61
N MET A 3 18.17 -2.17 8.47
CA MET A 3 16.88 -1.56 8.20
C MET A 3 15.86 -2.68 8.02
N PRO A 4 14.81 -2.76 8.85
CA PRO A 4 13.74 -3.73 8.65
C PRO A 4 13.10 -3.53 7.27
N ARG A 5 12.58 -4.62 6.73
CA ARG A 5 11.85 -4.59 5.47
C ARG A 5 10.37 -4.58 5.79
N TYR A 6 9.64 -3.72 5.10
CA TYR A 6 8.20 -3.60 5.22
C TYR A 6 7.55 -3.93 3.88
N ARG A 7 6.51 -4.74 3.94
CA ARG A 7 5.63 -5.05 2.83
C ARG A 7 4.40 -4.16 2.95
N VAL A 8 4.31 -3.19 2.07
CA VAL A 8 3.19 -2.25 2.00
C VAL A 8 2.21 -2.72 0.94
N THR A 9 0.98 -3.01 1.38
CA THR A 9 -0.09 -3.49 0.50
C THR A 9 -1.18 -2.43 0.40
N PHE A 10 -1.54 -2.08 -0.83
CA PHE A 10 -2.60 -1.13 -1.14
C PHE A 10 -3.87 -1.91 -1.46
N TYR A 11 -4.92 -1.69 -0.67
CA TYR A 11 -6.21 -2.34 -0.80
C TYR A 11 -7.25 -1.36 -1.36
N LYS A 12 -8.00 -1.83 -2.34
CA LYS A 12 -9.18 -1.15 -2.84
C LYS A 12 -10.42 -1.86 -2.35
N THR A 13 -11.33 -1.11 -1.75
CA THR A 13 -12.68 -1.62 -1.50
C THR A 13 -13.43 -1.63 -2.82
N VAL A 14 -13.81 -2.82 -3.28
CA VAL A 14 -14.63 -3.00 -4.47
C VAL A 14 -15.98 -3.52 -4.00
N SER A 15 -17.04 -2.83 -4.40
CA SER A 15 -18.41 -3.31 -4.21
C SER A 15 -18.69 -4.34 -5.30
N ASP A 16 -18.96 -5.57 -4.89
CA ASP A 16 -19.46 -6.59 -5.80
C ASP A 16 -20.93 -6.31 -6.15
N ASP A 17 -21.40 -6.82 -7.30
CA ASP A 17 -22.79 -6.69 -7.78
C ASP A 17 -23.83 -7.19 -6.77
N THR A 18 -23.39 -8.04 -5.84
CA THR A 18 -24.18 -8.58 -4.72
C THR A 18 -24.31 -7.64 -3.52
N GLY A 19 -23.69 -6.46 -3.54
CA GLY A 19 -23.71 -5.48 -2.43
C GLY A 19 -22.70 -5.77 -1.31
N HIS A 20 -21.82 -6.74 -1.49
CA HIS A 20 -20.74 -7.04 -0.56
C HIS A 20 -19.50 -6.23 -0.90
N GLU A 21 -18.97 -5.52 0.09
CA GLU A 21 -17.68 -4.82 -0.03
C GLU A 21 -16.55 -5.82 0.20
N HIS A 22 -15.69 -6.00 -0.79
CA HIS A 22 -14.49 -6.82 -0.68
C HIS A 22 -13.23 -5.97 -0.87
N ARG A 23 -12.24 -6.19 -0.02
CA ARG A 23 -10.93 -5.56 -0.14
C ARG A 23 -10.08 -6.36 -1.13
N ALA A 24 -9.82 -5.76 -2.29
CA ALA A 24 -8.91 -6.32 -3.29
C ALA A 24 -7.53 -5.68 -3.15
N ALA A 25 -6.48 -6.49 -3.00
CA ALA A 25 -5.11 -6.00 -3.07
C ALA A 25 -4.82 -5.51 -4.49
N GLN A 26 -4.64 -4.20 -4.65
CA GLN A 26 -4.33 -3.56 -5.95
C GLN A 26 -2.85 -3.62 -6.26
N LYS A 27 -2.01 -3.41 -5.25
CA LYS A 27 -0.56 -3.26 -5.40
C LYS A 27 0.12 -3.65 -4.11
N GLU A 28 1.33 -4.15 -4.25
CA GLU A 28 2.19 -4.51 -3.14
C GLU A 28 3.60 -4.01 -3.43
N LEU A 29 4.21 -3.35 -2.45
CA LEU A 29 5.54 -2.79 -2.52
C LEU A 29 6.34 -3.26 -1.32
N THR A 30 7.60 -3.62 -1.55
CA THR A 30 8.53 -3.95 -0.47
C THR A 30 9.54 -2.82 -0.35
N VAL A 31 9.59 -2.18 0.81
CA VAL A 31 10.47 -1.05 1.10
C VAL A 31 11.32 -1.35 2.32
N LEU A 32 12.49 -0.72 2.40
CA LEU A 32 13.35 -0.75 3.58
C LEU A 32 13.11 0.56 4.33
N ALA A 33 12.74 0.47 5.60
CA ALA A 33 12.47 1.62 6.45
C ALA A 33 12.86 1.28 7.89
N ASP A 34 13.08 2.29 8.73
CA ASP A 34 13.34 2.08 10.16
C ASP A 34 12.04 1.80 10.92
N ASP A 35 10.93 2.37 10.46
CA ASP A 35 9.60 2.25 11.08
C ASP A 35 8.47 2.14 10.02
N GLU A 36 7.29 1.69 10.47
CA GLU A 36 6.07 1.56 9.66
C GLU A 36 5.67 2.87 8.97
N THR A 37 5.82 4.01 9.66
CA THR A 37 5.47 5.33 9.10
C THR A 37 6.38 5.72 7.93
N GLU A 38 7.69 5.45 8.04
CA GLU A 38 8.62 5.67 6.93
C GLU A 38 8.35 4.70 5.78
N ALA A 39 8.02 3.45 6.09
CA ALA A 39 7.66 2.46 5.08
C ALA A 39 6.44 2.90 4.26
N LEU A 40 5.39 3.38 4.93
CA LEU A 40 4.20 3.92 4.28
C LEU A 40 4.56 5.11 3.39
N ALA A 41 5.25 6.11 3.93
CA ALA A 41 5.61 7.31 3.17
C ALA A 41 6.46 7.01 1.92
N GLU A 42 7.42 6.09 2.03
CA GLU A 42 8.24 5.65 0.89
C GLU A 42 7.40 4.86 -0.13
N ALA A 43 6.54 3.95 0.33
CA ALA A 43 5.66 3.21 -0.56
C ALA A 43 4.66 4.13 -1.29
N GLU A 44 4.13 5.15 -0.61
CA GLU A 44 3.25 6.17 -1.22
C GLU A 44 3.98 6.94 -2.33
N ARG A 45 5.23 7.36 -2.07
CA ARG A 45 6.07 8.01 -3.08
C ARG A 45 6.36 7.10 -4.26
N LEU A 46 6.75 5.86 -4.00
CA LEU A 46 7.03 4.87 -5.06
C LEU A 46 5.79 4.59 -5.90
N TYR A 47 4.62 4.53 -5.28
CA TYR A 47 3.34 4.38 -6.00
C TYR A 47 3.10 5.58 -6.91
N ALA A 48 3.24 6.80 -6.38
CA ALA A 48 3.06 8.02 -7.15
C ALA A 48 4.09 8.15 -8.29
N LEU A 49 5.33 7.71 -8.09
CA LEU A 49 6.35 7.67 -9.14
C LEU A 49 6.05 6.62 -10.21
N ALA A 50 5.50 5.46 -9.83
CA ALA A 50 5.22 4.37 -10.75
C ALA A 50 3.93 4.59 -11.57
N GLU A 51 2.86 5.07 -10.94
CA GLU A 51 1.55 5.28 -11.59
C GLU A 51 1.34 6.73 -12.04
N GLY A 52 2.15 7.68 -11.57
CA GLY A 52 2.01 9.12 -11.84
C GLY A 52 0.87 9.81 -11.08
N CYS A 53 0.27 9.12 -10.10
CA CYS A 53 -0.95 9.53 -9.41
C CYS A 53 -0.94 9.07 -7.95
N ASP A 54 -1.66 9.78 -7.08
CA ASP A 54 -1.88 9.36 -5.69
C ASP A 54 -2.54 7.98 -5.61
N TRP A 55 -2.01 7.13 -4.72
CA TRP A 55 -2.55 5.79 -4.47
C TRP A 55 -4.02 5.82 -4.04
N ARG A 56 -4.46 6.89 -3.38
CA ARG A 56 -5.86 7.12 -2.93
C ARG A 56 -6.88 7.14 -4.08
N LEU A 57 -6.44 7.34 -5.32
CA LEU A 57 -7.31 7.26 -6.49
C LEU A 57 -7.62 5.82 -6.91
N ARG A 58 -6.78 4.87 -6.49
CA ARG A 58 -6.83 3.46 -6.87
C ARG A 58 -7.11 2.54 -5.69
N ALA A 59 -6.70 2.91 -4.48
CA ALA A 59 -6.84 2.16 -3.26
C ALA A 59 -7.42 3.05 -2.15
N ASP A 60 -8.17 2.45 -1.24
CA ASP A 60 -8.83 3.12 -0.11
C ASP A 60 -8.09 2.89 1.20
N ALA A 61 -7.34 1.80 1.29
CA ALA A 61 -6.56 1.45 2.47
C ALA A 61 -5.14 1.06 2.09
N VAL A 62 -4.21 1.30 3.01
CA VAL A 62 -2.82 0.89 2.90
C VAL A 62 -2.43 0.27 4.24
N GLU A 63 -1.75 -0.88 4.19
CA GLU A 63 -1.23 -1.55 5.38
C GLU A 63 0.26 -1.86 5.15
N ALA A 64 1.08 -1.60 6.16
CA ALA A 64 2.50 -1.94 6.17
C ALA A 64 2.74 -3.08 7.17
N LEU A 65 3.43 -4.13 6.72
CA LEU A 65 3.75 -5.29 7.54
C LEU A 65 5.26 -5.54 7.51
N GLU A 66 5.90 -5.60 8.68
CA GLU A 66 7.32 -5.95 8.80
C GLU A 66 7.56 -7.43 8.42
N THR A 67 8.65 -7.71 7.69
CA THR A 67 9.00 -9.06 7.19
C THR A 67 10.48 -9.38 7.15
#